data_AF-A0A542IQS4-F1
#
_entry.id   AF-A0A542IQS4-F1
#
_cell.length_a   1.000
_cell.length_b   1.000
_cell.length_c   1.000
_cell.angle_alpha   90.00
_cell.angle_beta   90.00
_cell.angle_gamma   90.00
#
_symmetry.space_group_name_H-M   'P 1'
#
loop_
_entity.id
_entity.type
_entity.pdbx_description
1 polymer ?
#
loop_
_entity_poly.entity_id
_entity_poly.type
_entity_poly.pdbx_seq_one_letter_code
_entity_poly.pdbx_strand_id
1 'polypeptide(L)'
;MTADDLYYTSPAREWLQGLPLGNGRLCAMVLAGHTRVRLQINDSTAWSGSPREHRRGRLDAGTAAAALARARAAIDQGRPGTRRHTFRL
;
A
#
# COMPACT_ATOMS: atom_id res chain seq x y z
N MET A 1 29.63 -12.00 -14.93
CA MET A 1 28.78 -10.97 -14.32
C MET A 1 28.94 -9.70 -15.14
N THR A 2 27.84 -9.16 -15.62
CA THR A 2 27.78 -7.84 -16.27
C THR A 2 27.55 -6.75 -15.23
N ALA A 3 27.58 -5.48 -15.63
CA ALA A 3 27.26 -4.36 -14.73
C ALA A 3 25.81 -4.38 -14.23
N ASP A 4 24.92 -5.08 -14.92
CA ASP A 4 23.47 -5.11 -14.64
C ASP A 4 23.04 -6.32 -13.79
N ASP A 5 24.00 -7.15 -13.35
CA ASP A 5 23.71 -8.35 -12.57
C ASP A 5 23.62 -8.02 -11.07
N LEU A 6 22.49 -8.38 -10.45
CA LEU A 6 22.34 -8.43 -9.00
C LEU A 6 22.72 -9.82 -8.48
N TYR A 7 23.74 -9.89 -7.63
CA TYR A 7 24.27 -11.14 -7.08
C TYR A 7 24.43 -11.06 -5.55
N TYR A 8 24.10 -12.16 -4.87
CA TYR A 8 24.13 -12.27 -3.41
C TYR A 8 24.79 -13.59 -3.01
N THR A 9 25.59 -13.56 -1.95
CA THR A 9 26.35 -14.73 -1.45
C THR A 9 25.64 -15.50 -0.34
N SER A 10 24.46 -15.07 0.06
CA SER A 10 23.67 -15.71 1.11
C SER A 10 22.18 -15.79 0.73
N PRO A 11 21.48 -16.84 1.17
CA PRO A 11 20.03 -16.94 1.00
C PRO A 11 19.24 -15.81 1.64
N ALA A 12 18.15 -15.42 1.00
CA ALA A 12 17.13 -14.57 1.60
C ALA A 12 16.45 -15.29 2.78
N ARG A 13 16.51 -14.68 3.97
CA ARG A 13 15.83 -15.15 5.19
C ARG A 13 14.48 -14.45 5.39
N GLU A 14 14.36 -13.24 4.87
CA GLU A 14 13.17 -12.39 4.97
C GLU A 14 12.72 -11.88 3.60
N TRP A 15 11.48 -11.40 3.52
CA TRP A 15 10.87 -10.96 2.26
C TRP A 15 11.66 -9.83 1.58
N LEU A 16 12.15 -8.85 2.35
CA LEU A 16 12.91 -7.70 1.84
C LEU A 16 14.27 -8.07 1.26
N GLN A 17 14.74 -9.30 1.47
CA GLN A 17 16.01 -9.82 0.94
C GLN A 17 15.80 -10.64 -0.34
N GLY A 18 14.55 -10.88 -0.75
CA GLY A 18 14.23 -11.64 -1.96
C GLY A 18 14.50 -10.84 -3.24
N LEU A 19 14.56 -11.56 -4.36
CA LEU A 19 14.71 -10.94 -5.68
C LEU A 19 13.35 -10.79 -6.36
N PRO A 20 12.93 -9.57 -6.71
CA PRO A 20 11.68 -9.36 -7.42
C PRO A 20 11.85 -9.67 -8.90
N LEU A 21 10.95 -10.50 -9.43
CA LEU A 21 10.80 -10.76 -10.86
C LEU A 21 9.37 -10.43 -11.27
N GLY A 22 9.16 -9.78 -12.42
CA GLY A 22 7.81 -9.50 -12.89
C GLY A 22 7.74 -8.85 -14.27
N ASN A 23 6.54 -8.89 -14.85
CA ASN A 23 6.23 -8.31 -16.15
C ASN A 23 5.21 -7.16 -16.07
N GLY A 24 5.02 -6.58 -14.89
CA GLY A 24 4.02 -5.54 -14.62
C GLY A 24 2.62 -6.06 -14.28
N ARG A 25 2.29 -7.32 -14.61
CA ARG A 25 1.01 -7.95 -14.23
C ARG A 25 1.20 -9.03 -13.17
N LEU A 26 2.03 -10.03 -13.49
CA LEU A 26 2.37 -11.14 -12.60
C LEU A 26 3.79 -10.92 -12.11
N CYS A 27 4.01 -11.12 -10.82
CA CYS A 27 5.35 -11.07 -10.25
C CYS A 27 5.55 -12.15 -9.19
N ALA A 28 6.82 -12.39 -8.89
CA ALA A 28 7.26 -13.29 -7.85
C ALA A 28 8.37 -12.62 -7.04
N MET A 29 8.28 -12.72 -5.71
CA MET A 29 9.42 -12.52 -4.84
C MET A 29 10.13 -13.86 -4.64
N VAL A 30 11.38 -13.96 -5.10
CA VAL A 30 12.19 -15.18 -5.05
C VAL A 30 13.00 -15.21 -3.75
N LEU A 31 12.68 -16.14 -2.86
CA LEU A 31 13.45 -16.43 -1.65
C LEU A 31 14.19 -17.76 -1.86
N ALA A 32 15.42 -17.69 -2.36
CA ALA A 32 16.24 -18.86 -2.64
C ALA A 32 16.97 -19.32 -1.36
N GLY A 33 16.40 -20.32 -0.67
CA GLY A 33 17.05 -21.03 0.44
C GLY A 33 18.04 -22.09 -0.05
N HIS A 34 18.91 -22.58 0.84
CA HIS A 34 19.92 -23.59 0.50
C HIS A 34 19.33 -24.90 -0.09
N THR A 35 18.18 -25.35 0.42
CA THR A 35 17.55 -26.62 0.02
C THR A 35 16.22 -26.44 -0.69
N ARG A 36 15.64 -25.24 -0.65
CA ARG A 36 14.33 -24.94 -1.22
C ARG A 36 14.25 -23.49 -1.65
N VAL A 37 13.63 -23.27 -2.80
CA VAL A 37 13.20 -21.95 -3.24
C VAL A 37 11.73 -21.76 -2.84
N ARG A 38 11.43 -20.59 -2.26
CA ARG A 38 10.05 -20.13 -2.07
C ARG A 38 9.77 -18.99 -3.03
N LEU A 39 8.75 -19.17 -3.86
CA LEU A 39 8.22 -18.13 -4.73
C LEU A 39 6.94 -17.59 -4.09
N GLN A 40 6.92 -16.30 -3.75
CA GLN A 40 5.69 -15.62 -3.33
C GLN A 40 5.13 -14.89 -4.54
N ILE A 41 3.93 -15.23 -4.96
CA ILE A 41 3.33 -14.74 -6.19
C ILE A 41 2.40 -13.56 -5.89
N ASN A 42 2.42 -12.54 -6.75
CA ASN A 42 1.43 -11.47 -6.76
C ASN A 42 0.85 -11.28 -8.16
N ASP A 43 -0.42 -10.91 -8.23
CA ASP A 43 -1.08 -10.41 -9.44
C ASP A 43 -1.53 -8.96 -9.19
N SER A 44 -1.23 -8.07 -10.13
CA SER A 44 -1.55 -6.63 -10.09
C SER A 44 -3.04 -6.31 -9.88
N THR A 45 -3.93 -7.27 -10.14
CA THR A 45 -5.38 -7.12 -10.05
C THR A 45 -5.98 -7.77 -8.81
N ALA A 46 -5.18 -8.50 -8.01
CA ALA A 46 -5.63 -9.20 -6.80
C ALA A 46 -5.83 -8.25 -5.62
N TRP A 47 -6.80 -7.35 -5.74
CA TRP A 47 -7.22 -6.44 -4.68
C TRP A 47 -8.40 -7.03 -3.91
N SER A 48 -8.42 -6.77 -2.60
CA SER A 48 -9.60 -7.07 -1.79
C SER A 48 -10.68 -6.02 -1.98
N GLY A 49 -11.89 -6.43 -1.62
CA GLY A 49 -13.09 -5.60 -1.62
C GLY A 49 -13.84 -5.57 -2.95
N SER A 50 -14.81 -4.67 -3.05
CA SER A 50 -15.69 -4.59 -4.21
C SER A 50 -16.11 -3.14 -4.52
N PRO A 51 -16.53 -2.84 -5.76
CA PRO A 51 -17.10 -1.53 -6.10
C PRO A 51 -18.26 -1.09 -5.19
N ARG A 52 -18.90 -2.04 -4.50
CA ARG A 52 -20.04 -1.80 -3.60
C ARG A 52 -19.63 -1.57 -2.14
N GLU A 53 -18.39 -1.85 -1.76
CA GLU A 53 -17.93 -1.71 -0.37
C GLU A 53 -17.61 -0.26 0.04
N HIS A 54 -17.30 0.62 -0.91
CA HIS A 54 -17.10 2.06 -0.64
C HIS A 54 -18.39 2.86 -0.44
N ARG A 55 -19.39 2.25 0.23
CA ARG A 55 -20.75 2.79 0.42
C ARG A 55 -20.87 3.88 1.49
N ARG A 56 -19.82 4.67 1.74
CA ARG A 56 -20.04 6.02 2.32
C ARG A 56 -20.48 7.03 1.27
N GLY A 57 -20.52 6.62 -0.01
CA GLY A 57 -20.97 7.46 -1.11
C GLY A 57 -19.97 8.57 -1.42
N ARG A 58 -20.06 9.13 -2.63
CA ARG A 58 -19.35 10.37 -2.95
C ARG A 58 -20.11 11.52 -2.27
N LEU A 59 -19.43 12.32 -1.45
CA LEU A 59 -19.99 13.58 -0.97
C LEU A 59 -20.27 14.49 -2.18
N ASP A 60 -21.41 15.16 -2.19
CA ASP A 60 -21.65 16.19 -3.21
C ASP A 60 -20.65 17.34 -3.03
N ALA A 61 -20.40 18.05 -4.13
CA ALA A 61 -19.39 19.11 -4.16
C ALA A 61 -19.70 20.25 -3.16
N GLY A 62 -20.98 20.54 -2.90
CA GLY A 62 -21.40 21.58 -1.96
C GLY A 62 -21.08 21.19 -0.53
N THR A 63 -21.46 19.99 -0.12
CA THR A 63 -21.13 19.44 1.21
C THR A 63 -19.62 19.36 1.42
N ALA A 64 -18.87 18.93 0.41
CA ALA A 64 -17.40 18.87 0.48
C ALA A 64 -16.78 20.27 0.63
N ALA A 65 -17.23 21.24 -0.16
CA ALA A 65 -16.75 22.63 -0.09
C ALA A 65 -17.08 23.26 1.27
N ALA A 66 -18.29 23.06 1.79
CA ALA A 66 -18.69 23.54 3.11
C ALA A 66 -17.90 22.88 4.25
N ALA A 67 -17.60 21.58 4.15
CA ALA A 67 -16.74 20.88 5.10
C ALA A 67 -15.31 21.44 5.08
N LEU A 68 -14.75 21.69 3.89
CA LEU A 68 -13.43 22.27 3.72
C LEU A 68 -13.34 23.70 4.27
N ALA A 69 -14.34 24.54 3.99
CA ALA A 69 -14.40 25.91 4.51
C ALA A 69 -14.42 25.92 6.06
N ARG A 70 -15.22 25.05 6.67
CA ARG A 70 -15.26 24.89 8.13
C ARG A 70 -13.93 24.41 8.69
N ALA A 71 -13.28 23.44 8.05
CA ALA A 71 -11.98 22.94 8.49
C ALA A 71 -10.90 24.04 8.45
N ARG A 72 -10.87 24.84 7.39
CA ARG A 72 -9.95 25.99 7.25
C ARG A 72 -10.17 27.03 8.34
N ALA A 73 -11.41 27.49 8.53
CA ALA A 73 -11.73 28.47 9.56
C ALA A 73 -11.40 27.96 10.98
N ALA A 74 -11.55 26.66 11.25
CA ALA A 74 -11.17 26.08 12.53
C ALA A 74 -9.64 26.10 12.75
N ILE A 75 -8.85 25.82 11.71
CA ILE A 75 -7.39 25.92 11.76
C ILE A 75 -6.97 27.38 12.02
N ASP A 76 -7.55 28.33 11.30
CA ASP A 76 -7.23 29.77 11.45
C ASP A 76 -7.52 30.28 12.87
N GLN A 77 -8.52 29.69 13.53
CA GLN A 77 -8.89 30.00 14.92
C GLN A 77 -8.07 29.22 15.96
N GLY A 78 -7.02 28.49 15.56
CA GLY A 78 -6.22 27.67 16.46
C GLY A 78 -6.98 26.49 17.05
N ARG A 79 -8.05 26.03 16.38
CA ARG A 79 -8.88 24.88 16.77
C ARG A 79 -8.76 23.71 15.78
N PRO A 80 -7.55 23.15 15.53
CA PRO A 80 -7.39 21.99 14.67
C PRO A 80 -7.97 20.75 15.37
N GLY A 81 -9.29 20.52 15.22
CA GLY A 81 -10.07 19.34 15.60
C GLY A 81 -9.53 18.41 16.70
N THR A 82 -10.08 18.50 17.91
CA THR A 82 -10.02 17.44 18.93
C THR A 82 -11.02 16.32 18.60
N ARG A 83 -10.67 15.43 17.67
CA ARG A 83 -11.23 14.07 17.64
C ARG A 83 -10.09 13.08 17.51
N ARG A 84 -9.75 12.44 18.63
CA ARG A 84 -9.08 11.13 18.58
C ARG A 84 -10.02 10.19 17.84
N HIS A 85 -9.79 10.01 16.55
CA HIS A 85 -10.22 8.81 15.87
C HIS A 85 -9.37 7.69 16.43
N THR A 86 -9.83 7.06 17.51
CA THR A 86 -9.28 5.78 17.94
C THR A 86 -9.62 4.79 16.84
N PHE A 87 -8.70 4.63 15.90
CA PHE A 87 -8.71 3.50 14.99
C PHE A 87 -8.40 2.28 15.87
N ARG A 88 -9.45 1.60 16.34
CA ARG A 88 -9.29 0.23 16.79
C ARG A 88 -9.19 -0.62 15.53
N LEU A 89 -7.99 -1.13 15.31
CA LEU A 89 -7.75 -2.31 14.46
C LEU A 89 -8.47 -3.52 15.07
#